data_AF-X8CI20-F1
#
_entry.id   AF-X8CI20-F1
#
_cell.length_a   1.000
_cell.length_b   1.000
_cell.length_c   1.000
_cell.angle_alpha   90.00
_cell.angle_beta   90.00
_cell.angle_gamma   90.00
#
_symmetry.space_group_name_H-M   'P 1'
#
loop_
_entity.id
_entity.type
_entity.pdbx_description
1 polymer ?
#
loop_
_entity_poly.entity_id
_entity_poly.type
_entity_poly.pdbx_seq_one_letter_code
_entity_poly.pdbx_strand_id
1 'polypeptide(L)' 'MNIRIPFNKPSVVGHELRYVGQAVAGGHASGDGPFTKRAQDMLEESFSARRVLLTTSCTAALELAALLCDLRPATR' A
#
# COMPACT_ATOMS: atom_id res chain seq x y z
N MET A 1 -24.77 28.96 -10.51
CA MET A 1 -23.89 28.21 -9.58
C MET A 1 -23.13 27.20 -10.42
N ASN A 2 -21.79 27.29 -10.51
CA ASN A 2 -21.00 26.39 -11.36
C ASN A 2 -20.56 25.19 -10.52
N ILE A 3 -21.21 24.04 -10.69
CA ILE A 3 -20.88 22.81 -9.97
C ILE A 3 -19.60 22.26 -10.59
N ARG A 4 -18.50 22.27 -9.83
CA ARG A 4 -17.22 21.70 -10.26
C ARG A 4 -17.15 20.23 -9.87
N ILE A 5 -17.20 19.35 -10.86
CA ILE A 5 -17.05 17.90 -10.66
C ILE A 5 -15.57 17.56 -10.82
N PRO A 6 -14.85 17.14 -9.76
CA PRO A 6 -13.45 16.80 -9.86
C PRO A 6 -13.26 15.45 -10.56
N PHE A 7 -12.18 15.32 -11.34
CA PHE A 7 -11.80 14.06 -11.97
C PHE A 7 -11.41 12.98 -10.96
N ASN A 8 -10.73 13.38 -9.87
CA ASN A 8 -10.36 12.50 -8.77
C ASN A 8 -10.52 13.24 -7.45
N LYS A 9 -11.08 12.56 -6.46
CA LYS A 9 -11.12 12.98 -5.07
C LYS A 9 -10.63 11.82 -4.21
N PRO A 10 -9.59 12.01 -3.37
CA PRO A 10 -9.13 10.96 -2.46
C PRO A 10 -10.26 10.44 -1.59
N SER A 11 -10.31 9.12 -1.40
CA SER A 11 -11.25 8.50 -0.46
C SER A 11 -10.81 8.79 0.96
N VAL A 12 -11.71 9.36 1.77
CA VAL A 12 -11.51 9.62 3.19
C VAL A 12 -12.64 8.93 3.95
N VAL A 13 -12.27 8.04 4.86
CA VAL A 13 -13.14 7.14 5.63
C VAL A 13 -13.26 7.58 7.09
N GLY A 14 -12.28 8.32 7.65
CA GLY A 14 -12.39 9.04 8.93
C GLY A 14 -11.50 8.54 10.07
N HIS A 15 -10.69 7.50 9.87
CA HIS A 15 -9.76 6.97 10.89
C HIS A 15 -8.28 7.19 10.58
N GLU A 16 -7.97 7.86 9.47
CA GLU A 16 -6.62 8.04 8.93
C GLU A 16 -5.72 8.76 9.93
N LEU A 17 -6.12 9.95 10.38
CA LEU A 17 -5.33 10.75 11.32
C LEU A 17 -5.14 10.04 12.66
N ARG A 18 -6.14 9.25 13.10
CA ARG A 18 -6.03 8.46 14.33
C ARG A 18 -4.98 7.36 14.20
N TYR A 19 -4.99 6.60 13.10
CA TYR A 19 -4.03 5.52 12.90
C TYR A 19 -2.62 6.03 12.62
N VAL A 20 -2.47 7.14 11.88
CA VAL A 20 -1.19 7.82 11.71
C VAL A 20 -0.64 8.28 13.07
N GLY A 21 -1.47 8.92 13.89
CA GLY A 21 -1.09 9.35 15.24
C GLY A 21 -0.66 8.18 16.14
N GLN A 22 -1.37 7.04 16.08
CA GLN A 22 -1.00 5.82 16.80
C GLN A 22 0.35 5.25 16.35
N ALA A 23 0.64 5.25 15.05
CA ALA A 23 1.92 4.78 14.51
C ALA A 23 3.09 5.64 15.01
N VAL A 24 2.92 6.97 14.98
CA VAL A 24 3.92 7.93 15.46
C VAL A 24 4.12 7.80 16.98
N ALA A 25 3.03 7.78 17.76
CA ALA A 25 3.09 7.65 19.21
C ALA A 25 3.69 6.31 19.67
N GLY A 26 3.50 5.24 18.87
CA GLY A 26 4.11 3.94 19.10
C GLY A 26 5.60 3.85 18.75
N GLY A 27 6.21 4.94 18.25
CA GLY A 27 7.63 5.00 17.92
C GLY A 27 8.02 4.26 16.63
N HIS A 28 7.07 3.77 15.85
CA HIS A 28 7.32 2.99 14.64
C HIS A 28 6.47 3.50 13.46
N ALA A 29 6.92 4.63 12.88
CA ALA A 29 6.32 5.22 11.70
C ALA A 29 6.96 4.75 10.37
N SER A 30 7.91 3.82 10.43
CA SER A 30 8.58 3.21 9.29
C SER A 30 7.89 1.91 8.84
N GLY A 31 8.41 1.31 7.75
CA GLY A 31 7.92 0.05 7.21
C GLY A 31 7.98 -1.11 8.22
N ASP A 32 7.27 -2.19 7.90
CA ASP A 32 7.19 -3.43 8.69
C ASP A 32 6.70 -3.26 10.13
N GLY A 33 6.04 -2.13 10.43
CA GLY A 33 5.44 -1.86 11.71
C GLY A 33 4.09 -2.57 11.93
N PRO A 34 3.44 -2.33 13.09
CA PRO A 34 2.15 -2.95 13.43
C PRO A 34 1.05 -2.69 12.39
N PHE A 35 1.01 -1.49 11.80
CA PHE A 35 0.03 -1.14 10.77
C PHE A 35 0.33 -1.79 9.42
N THR A 36 1.61 -1.95 9.06
CA THR A 36 2.02 -2.72 7.88
C THR A 36 1.55 -4.16 7.99
N LYS A 37 1.82 -4.81 9.13
CA LYS A 37 1.38 -6.19 9.37
C LYS A 37 -0.14 -6.33 9.31
N ARG A 38 -0.88 -5.45 10.00
CA ARG A 38 -2.36 -5.47 9.99
C ARG A 38 -2.94 -5.29 8.59
N ALA A 39 -2.35 -4.42 7.77
CA ALA A 39 -2.79 -4.22 6.39
C ALA A 39 -2.45 -5.44 5.52
N GLN A 40 -1.28 -6.05 5.70
CA GLN A 40 -0.93 -7.30 5.01
C GLN A 40 -1.89 -8.43 5.36
N ASP A 41 -2.13 -8.67 6.66
CA ASP A 41 -3.04 -9.73 7.13
C ASP A 41 -4.45 -9.54 6.55
N MET A 42 -4.97 -8.30 6.57
CA MET A 42 -6.26 -7.96 5.97
C MET A 42 -6.31 -8.26 4.46
N LEU A 43 -5.26 -7.89 3.72
CA LEU A 43 -5.23 -8.10 2.27
C LEU A 43 -5.00 -9.57 1.90
N GLU A 44 -4.22 -10.31 2.69
CA GLU A 44 -4.05 -11.76 2.55
C GLU A 44 -5.40 -12.47 2.67
N GLU A 45 -6.20 -12.12 3.67
CA GLU A 45 -7.56 -12.64 3.84
C GLU A 45 -8.48 -12.20 2.68
N SER A 46 -8.51 -10.90 2.38
CA SER A 46 -9.43 -10.31 1.40
C SER A 46 -9.22 -10.84 -0.03
N PHE A 47 -7.97 -11.13 -0.39
CA PHE A 47 -7.60 -11.63 -1.71
C PHE A 47 -7.33 -13.13 -1.74
N SER A 48 -7.47 -13.84 -0.61
CA SER A 48 -7.04 -15.24 -0.47
C SER A 48 -5.60 -15.46 -0.96
N ALA A 49 -4.72 -14.49 -0.70
CA ALA A 49 -3.33 -14.51 -1.12
C ALA A 49 -2.46 -15.19 -0.06
N ARG A 50 -1.49 -16.01 -0.48
CA ARG A 50 -0.57 -16.68 0.46
C ARG A 50 0.32 -15.71 1.21
N ARG A 51 0.66 -14.57 0.58
CA ARG A 51 1.48 -13.52 1.18
C ARG A 51 1.21 -12.18 0.50
N VAL A 52 1.14 -11.11 1.28
CA VAL A 52 1.15 -9.73 0.79
C VAL A 52 2.37 -9.01 1.38
N LEU A 53 3.06 -8.24 0.54
CA LEU A 53 4.17 -7.36 0.94
C LEU A 53 3.84 -5.94 0.50
N LEU A 54 3.85 -4.99 1.44
CA LEU A 54 3.60 -3.59 1.09
C LEU A 54 4.86 -2.92 0.54
N THR A 55 4.70 -2.19 -0.55
CA THR A 55 5.74 -1.35 -1.15
C THR A 55 5.32 0.12 -1.07
N THR A 56 6.26 1.01 -1.36
CA THR A 56 6.00 2.47 -1.38
C THR A 56 5.22 2.93 -2.61
N SER A 57 5.14 2.10 -3.67
CA SER A 57 4.37 2.36 -4.88
C SER A 57 4.10 1.09 -5.70
N CYS A 58 3.13 1.15 -6.61
CA CYS A 58 2.87 0.07 -7.56
C CYS A 58 4.04 -0.15 -8.54
N THR A 59 4.80 0.89 -8.89
CA THR A 59 6.00 0.75 -9.72
C THR A 59 7.04 -0.12 -9.01
N ALA A 60 7.34 0.18 -7.74
CA ALA A 60 8.25 -0.63 -6.94
C ALA A 60 7.75 -2.08 -6.79
N ALA A 61 6.43 -2.29 -6.67
CA ALA A 61 5.85 -3.63 -6.63
C ALA A 61 6.10 -4.40 -7.94
N LEU A 62 5.93 -3.76 -9.09
CA LEU A 62 6.17 -4.39 -10.40
C LEU A 62 7.65 -4.67 -10.63
N GLU A 63 8.55 -3.77 -10.22
CA GLU A 63 10.00 -3.99 -10.30
C GLU A 63 10.43 -5.19 -9.44
N LEU A 64 9.96 -5.27 -8.19
CA LEU A 64 10.22 -6.42 -7.33
C LEU A 64 9.63 -7.72 -7.89
N ALA A 65 8.44 -7.68 -8.47
CA ALA A 65 7.84 -8.84 -9.12
C ALA A 65 8.64 -9.30 -10.33
N ALA A 66 9.14 -8.37 -11.16
CA ALA A 66 9.99 -8.69 -12.30
C ALA A 66 11.31 -9.34 -11.86
N LEU A 67 11.94 -8.82 -10.80
CA LEU A 67 13.13 -9.41 -10.20
C LEU A 67 12.86 -10.81 -9.65
N LEU A 68 11.75 -11.01 -8.93
CA LEU A 68 11.38 -12.30 -8.35
C LEU A 68 11.10 -13.37 -9.43
N CYS A 69 10.52 -12.96 -10.55
CA CYS A 69 10.27 -13.83 -11.70
C CYS A 69 11.50 -14.04 -12.60
N ASP A 70 12.67 -13.49 -12.23
CA ASP A 70 13.91 -13.50 -13.03
C ASP A 70 13.69 -13.04 -14.48
N LEU A 71 12.89 -11.97 -14.64
CA LEU A 71 12.61 -11.41 -15.95
C LEU A 71 13.85 -10.69 -16.46
N ARG A 72 14.35 -11.15 -17.61
CA ARG A 72 15.48 -10.53 -18.30
C ARG A 72 14.98 -9.53 -19.34
N PRO A 73 15.75 -8.46 -19.63
CA PRO A 73 15.43 -7.57 -20.73
C PRO A 73 15.27 -8.37 -22.02
N ALA A 74 14.15 -8.19 -22.71
CA ALA A 74 14.02 -8.68 -24.06
C ALA A 74 14.90 -7.81 -24.96
N THR A 75 15.97 -8.36 -25.52
CA THR A 75 16.56 -7.81 -26.74
C THR A 75 15.50 -7.96 -27.82
N ARG A 76 14.96 -6.84 -28.26
CA ARG A 76 13.92 -6.75 -29.27
C ARG A 76 14.32 -7.47 -30.55
#